data_AF-A0AAC8YVH4-F1
#
_entry.id   AF-A0AAC8YVH4-F1
#
_cell.length_a   1.000
_cell.length_b   1.000
_cell.length_c   1.000
_cell.angle_alpha   90.00
_cell.angle_beta   90.00
_cell.angle_gamma   90.00
#
_symmetry.space_group_name_H-M   'P 1'
#
loop_
_entity.id
_entity.type
_entity.pdbx_description
1 polymer ?
#
loop_
_entity_poly.entity_id
_entity_poly.type
_entity_poly.pdbx_seq_one_letter_code
_entity_poly.pdbx_strand_id
1 'polypeptide(L)'
;MNGIYPMWVAAHGKQAGEAKVVELAGWPYPRHLAGRLFPVVVHGDVEGAKNVRRLLVDWLAFMRLAPASARAQLDRHIGYWQPCATSHLA
;
A
#
# COMPACT_ATOMS: atom_id res chain seq x y z
N MET A 1 -17.36 7.54 22.28
CA MET A 1 -16.61 6.48 21.57
C MET A 1 -15.43 7.13 20.88
N ASN A 2 -14.24 6.97 21.44
CA ASN A 2 -13.03 7.65 20.98
C ASN A 2 -12.40 6.88 19.80
N GLY A 3 -12.41 7.50 18.62
CA GLY A 3 -11.32 7.39 17.63
C GLY A 3 -11.20 6.13 16.78
N ILE A 4 -11.73 6.19 15.54
CA ILE A 4 -11.14 5.58 14.34
C ILE A 4 -10.91 4.04 14.40
N TYR A 5 -11.91 3.26 14.80
CA TYR A 5 -11.84 1.80 14.64
C TYR A 5 -12.11 1.38 13.19
N PRO A 6 -11.50 0.30 12.68
CA PRO A 6 -11.82 -0.25 11.36
C PRO A 6 -13.31 -0.57 11.22
N MET A 7 -13.89 -0.41 10.03
CA MET A 7 -15.32 -0.64 9.79
C MET A 7 -15.79 -2.05 10.20
N TRP A 8 -14.94 -3.07 10.04
CA TRP A 8 -15.24 -4.44 10.45
C TRP A 8 -15.23 -4.65 11.98
N VAL A 9 -14.56 -3.77 12.74
CA VAL A 9 -14.67 -3.78 14.21
C VAL A 9 -15.98 -3.12 14.64
N ALA A 10 -16.36 -2.01 14.00
CA ALA A 10 -17.59 -1.28 14.30
C ALA A 10 -18.87 -2.04 13.89
N ALA A 11 -18.82 -2.84 12.82
CA ALA A 11 -19.93 -3.65 12.31
C ALA A 11 -19.84 -5.15 12.71
N HIS A 12 -19.12 -5.45 13.80
CA HIS A 12 -18.99 -6.81 14.36
C HIS A 12 -18.64 -7.90 13.34
N GLY A 13 -17.77 -7.59 12.37
CA GLY A 13 -17.29 -8.52 11.35
C GLY A 13 -18.07 -8.43 10.04
N LYS A 14 -18.73 -9.54 9.65
CA LYS A 14 -19.31 -9.74 8.30
C LYS A 14 -20.79 -9.34 8.19
N GLN A 15 -21.30 -8.48 9.07
CA GLN A 15 -22.70 -8.07 9.04
C GLN A 15 -22.90 -6.89 8.08
N ALA A 16 -23.30 -7.19 6.84
CA ALA A 16 -23.45 -6.18 5.79
C ALA A 16 -24.45 -5.05 6.15
N GLY A 17 -25.52 -5.37 6.88
CA GLY A 17 -26.52 -4.39 7.33
C GLY A 17 -25.93 -3.36 8.30
N GLU A 18 -25.15 -3.81 9.29
CA GLU A 18 -24.50 -2.93 10.25
C GLU A 18 -23.42 -2.06 9.60
N ALA A 19 -22.63 -2.64 8.69
CA ALA A 19 -21.62 -1.91 7.93
C ALA A 19 -22.23 -0.75 7.12
N LYS A 20 -23.38 -0.98 6.48
CA LYS A 20 -24.10 0.07 5.73
C LYS A 20 -24.56 1.22 6.64
N VAL A 21 -25.05 0.91 7.84
CA VAL A 21 -25.46 1.95 8.81
C VAL A 21 -24.25 2.78 9.24
N VAL A 22 -23.12 2.13 9.53
CA VAL A 22 -21.86 2.81 9.89
C VAL A 22 -21.34 3.68 8.74
N GLU A 23 -21.39 3.19 7.51
CA GLU A 23 -20.99 3.95 6.32
C GLU A 23 -21.89 5.18 6.11
N LEU A 24 -23.21 5.00 6.15
CA LEU A 24 -24.18 6.10 6.01
C LEU A 24 -24.08 7.14 7.16
N ALA A 25 -23.63 6.72 8.34
CA ALA A 25 -23.34 7.61 9.46
C ALA A 25 -22.05 8.44 9.25
N GLY A 26 -21.40 8.33 8.09
CA GLY A 26 -20.24 9.14 7.71
C GLY A 26 -18.92 8.63 8.28
N TRP A 27 -18.77 7.29 8.40
CA TRP A 27 -17.57 6.71 8.99
C TRP A 27 -16.28 7.19 8.27
N PRO A 28 -15.36 7.84 8.98
CA PRO A 28 -14.14 8.34 8.39
C PRO A 28 -13.13 7.20 8.21
N TYR A 29 -12.70 6.96 6.97
CA TYR A 29 -11.71 5.92 6.67
C TYR A 29 -10.37 6.21 7.40
N PRO A 30 -9.86 5.29 8.24
CA PRO A 30 -8.64 5.45 9.02
C PRO A 30 -7.43 5.67 8.12
N ARG A 31 -6.72 6.78 8.33
CA ARG A 31 -5.43 7.05 7.69
C ARG A 31 -4.41 7.47 8.74
N HIS A 32 -4.10 6.57 9.65
CA HIS A 32 -3.21 6.83 10.79
C HIS A 32 -1.80 7.31 10.40
N LEU A 33 -1.37 7.02 9.17
CA LEU A 33 -0.06 7.38 8.64
C LEU A 33 -0.10 8.61 7.71
N ALA A 34 -1.23 9.30 7.58
CA ALA A 34 -1.35 10.48 6.73
C ALA A 34 -0.26 11.52 7.04
N GLY A 35 0.32 12.11 5.99
CA GLY A 35 1.42 13.08 6.07
C GLY A 35 2.81 12.49 6.23
N ARG A 36 2.95 11.16 6.41
CA ARG A 36 4.26 10.51 6.45
C ARG A 36 4.86 10.34 5.06
N LEU A 37 6.20 10.32 5.02
CA LEU A 37 6.95 10.02 3.82
C LEU A 37 7.08 8.50 3.62
N PHE A 38 7.11 8.05 2.37
CA PHE A 38 7.37 6.66 2.02
C PHE A 38 8.39 6.52 0.87
N PRO A 39 9.27 5.49 0.94
CA PRO A 39 9.92 4.90 -0.23
C PRO A 39 9.26 3.57 -0.64
N VAL A 40 9.39 3.20 -1.91
CA VAL A 40 9.02 1.87 -2.45
C VAL A 40 10.12 1.39 -3.38
N VAL A 41 10.58 0.16 -3.16
CA VAL A 41 11.47 -0.57 -4.06
C VAL A 41 10.79 -1.90 -4.38
N VAL A 42 10.60 -2.19 -5.66
CA VAL A 42 10.04 -3.46 -6.14
C VAL A 42 11.05 -4.13 -7.04
N HIS A 43 11.27 -5.42 -6.80
CA HIS A 43 12.09 -6.29 -7.64
C HIS A 43 11.26 -7.47 -8.14
N GLY A 44 11.55 -7.96 -9.34
CA GLY A 44 10.92 -9.17 -9.89
C GLY A 44 11.78 -9.78 -10.98
N ASP A 45 11.77 -11.10 -11.14
CA ASP A 45 12.59 -11.80 -12.15
C ASP A 45 12.11 -11.54 -13.58
N VAL A 46 10.81 -11.28 -13.73
CA VAL A 46 10.14 -11.05 -15.02
C VAL A 46 9.20 -9.84 -14.95
N GLU A 47 8.42 -9.64 -16.02
CA GLU A 47 7.39 -8.59 -16.13
C GLU A 47 6.47 -8.52 -14.90
N GLY A 48 6.08 -7.29 -14.54
CA GLY A 48 5.15 -7.02 -13.44
C GLY A 48 5.70 -6.18 -12.30
N ALA A 49 7.02 -6.08 -12.13
CA ALA A 49 7.64 -5.25 -11.09
C ALA A 49 7.18 -3.77 -11.14
N LYS A 50 7.08 -3.22 -12.35
CA LYS A 50 6.55 -1.86 -12.59
C LYS A 50 5.09 -1.71 -12.17
N ASN A 51 4.26 -2.70 -12.44
CA ASN A 51 2.83 -2.67 -12.09
C ASN A 51 2.66 -2.73 -10.57
N VAL A 52 3.41 -3.60 -9.89
CA VAL A 52 3.39 -3.70 -8.43
C VAL A 52 3.85 -2.39 -7.79
N ARG A 53 4.93 -1.78 -8.28
CA ARG A 53 5.37 -0.45 -7.79
C ARG A 53 4.26 0.58 -7.95
N ARG A 54 3.64 0.65 -9.13
CA ARG A 54 2.54 1.58 -9.39
C ARG A 54 1.39 1.37 -8.41
N LEU A 55 0.91 0.13 -8.26
CA LEU A 55 -0.21 -0.20 -7.36
C LEU A 55 0.10 0.14 -5.90
N LEU A 56 1.32 -0.14 -5.43
CA LEU A 56 1.74 0.23 -4.08
C LEU A 56 1.78 1.74 -3.88
N VAL A 57 2.38 2.47 -4.84
CA VAL A 57 2.45 3.94 -4.79
C VAL A 57 1.05 4.56 -4.78
N ASP A 58 0.15 4.09 -5.65
CA ASP A 58 -1.21 4.62 -5.76
C ASP A 58 -2.00 4.36 -4.47
N TRP A 59 -1.84 3.17 -3.87
CA TRP A 59 -2.46 2.85 -2.58
C TRP A 59 -1.91 3.72 -1.44
N LEU A 60 -0.58 3.89 -1.34
CA LEU A 60 0.03 4.74 -0.32
C LEU A 60 -0.36 6.22 -0.46
N ALA A 61 -0.47 6.71 -1.70
CA ALA A 61 -0.95 8.05 -2.00
C ALA A 61 -2.45 8.22 -1.64
N PHE A 62 -3.29 7.22 -1.93
CA PHE A 62 -4.68 7.19 -1.47
C PHE A 62 -4.75 7.27 0.06
N MET A 63 -3.84 6.60 0.77
CA MET A 63 -3.71 6.67 2.22
C MET A 63 -3.17 8.02 2.76
N ARG A 64 -2.92 9.01 1.88
CA ARG A 64 -2.37 10.35 2.19
C ARG A 64 -0.93 10.34 2.69
N LEU A 65 -0.13 9.35 2.31
CA LEU A 65 1.32 9.45 2.47
C LEU A 65 1.91 10.16 1.25
N ALA A 66 3.06 10.81 1.43
CA ALA A 66 3.78 11.48 0.36
C ALA A 66 5.05 10.69 -0.01
N PRO A 67 5.45 10.64 -1.29
CA PRO A 67 6.72 10.02 -1.65
C PRO A 67 7.88 10.80 -1.04
N ALA A 68 8.88 10.10 -0.51
CA ALA A 68 10.04 10.73 0.12
C ALA A 68 10.87 11.59 -0.86
N SER A 69 10.84 11.24 -2.15
CA SER A 69 11.40 12.04 -3.26
C SER A 69 10.91 11.49 -4.60
N ALA A 70 11.20 12.20 -5.70
CA ALA A 70 10.95 11.71 -7.06
C ALA A 70 11.68 10.39 -7.38
N ARG A 71 12.80 10.10 -6.69
CA ARG A 71 13.58 8.86 -6.86
C ARG A 71 13.26 7.78 -5.83
N ALA A 72 12.34 8.04 -4.90
CA ALA A 72 11.99 7.09 -3.83
C ALA A 72 11.06 5.96 -4.29
N GLN A 73 10.72 5.90 -5.58
CA GLN A 73 9.86 4.87 -6.15
C GLN A 73 10.63 4.18 -7.27
N LEU A 74 11.07 2.95 -7.01
CA LEU A 74 11.94 2.20 -7.91
C LEU A 74 11.32 0.85 -8.22
N ASP A 75 11.30 0.48 -9.50
CA ASP A 75 11.06 -0.88 -9.96
C ASP A 75 12.25 -1.33 -10.80
N ARG A 76 12.66 -2.59 -10.62
CA ARG A 76 13.76 -3.21 -11.36
C ARG A 76 13.45 -4.69 -11.59
N HIS A 77 13.99 -5.24 -12.67
CA HIS A 77 14.08 -6.69 -12.80
C HIS A 77 15.31 -7.23 -12.07
N ILE A 78 15.20 -8.42 -11.48
CA ILE A 78 16.33 -9.15 -10.92
C ILE A 78 17.31 -9.40 -12.07
N GLY A 79 18.56 -9.05 -11.84
CA GLY A 79 19.62 -9.19 -12.83
C GLY A 79 19.95 -7.96 -13.68
N TYR A 80 19.32 -6.81 -13.45
CA TYR A 80 19.77 -5.53 -14.03
C TYR A 80 21.13 -5.01 -13.50
N TRP A 81 21.87 -5.83 -12.75
CA TRP A 81 23.29 -5.60 -12.42
C TRP A 81 24.21 -6.80 -12.71
N GLN A 82 23.71 -8.04 -12.78
CA GLN A 82 24.46 -9.29 -13.04
C GLN A 82 23.51 -10.42 -13.49
N PRO A 83 23.97 -11.48 -14.18
CA PRO A 83 23.13 -12.60 -14.62
C PRO A 83 22.37 -13.31 -13.49
N CYS A 84 21.11 -13.70 -13.72
CA CYS A 84 20.24 -14.43 -12.76
C CYS A 84 20.92 -15.68 -12.19
N ALA A 85 21.63 -16.45 -13.05
CA ALA A 85 22.38 -17.64 -12.67
C ALA A 85 23.50 -17.38 -11.64
N THR A 86 24.01 -16.15 -11.54
CA THR A 86 25.10 -15.79 -10.63
C THR A 86 24.66 -14.81 -9.54
N SER A 87 23.44 -14.27 -9.60
CA SER A 87 22.97 -13.21 -8.69
C SER A 87 22.39 -13.69 -7.35
N HIS A 88 22.19 -15.00 -7.18
CA HIS A 88 21.58 -15.60 -5.97
C HIS A 88 22.59 -16.24 -5.01
N LEU A 89 23.90 -16.11 -5.28
CA LEU A 89 24.98 -16.79 -4.53
C LEU A 89 25.49 -16.00 -3.31
N ALA A 90 24.74 -14.99 -2.83
CA ALA A 90 25.10 -14.19 -1.66
C ALA A 90 24.53 -14.76 -0.36
#